data_AF-A0A098EC45-F1
#
_entry.id   AF-A0A098EC45-F1
#
_cell.length_a   1.000
_cell.length_b   1.000
_cell.length_c   1.000
_cell.angle_alpha   90.00
_cell.angle_beta   90.00
_cell.angle_gamma   90.00
#
_symmetry.space_group_name_H-M   'P 1'
#
loop_
_entity.id
_entity.type
_entity.pdbx_description
1 polymer ?
#
loop_
_entity_poly.entity_id
_entity_poly.type
_entity_poly.pdbx_seq_one_letter_code
_entity_poly.pdbx_strand_id
1 'polypeptide(L)' 'MVKCNNAYEKPKGRDLTQYEKHLNKLISGIRVKVEHAIGGVKRFGIVSNIFRNKTDGLDDKVMEISCGLWNYHLLSS' A
#
# COMPACT_ATOMS: atom_id res chain seq x y z
N MET A 1 7.31 -16.87 14.16
CA MET A 1 6.36 -15.77 14.49
C MET A 1 5.50 -15.51 13.26
N VAL A 2 4.22 -15.25 13.46
CA VAL A 2 3.12 -15.65 12.56
C VAL A 2 3.12 -14.92 11.21
N LYS A 3 2.97 -15.66 10.09
CA LYS A 3 2.70 -15.12 8.74
C LYS A 3 1.27 -14.53 8.64
N CYS A 4 0.82 -13.75 9.61
CA CYS A 4 -0.58 -13.31 9.72
C CYS A 4 -1.01 -12.22 8.71
N ASN A 5 -0.07 -11.59 7.99
CA ASN A 5 -0.35 -10.49 7.06
C ASN A 5 -0.15 -10.83 5.58
N ASN A 6 0.21 -12.07 5.25
CA ASN A 6 0.50 -12.48 3.87
C ASN A 6 -0.62 -13.38 3.33
N ALA A 7 -0.96 -13.21 2.05
CA ALA A 7 -1.92 -14.06 1.37
C ALA A 7 -1.43 -15.52 1.35
N TYR A 8 -2.36 -16.46 1.51
CA TYR A 8 -2.11 -17.88 1.38
C TYR A 8 -1.83 -18.22 -0.08
N GLU A 9 -0.63 -18.73 -0.34
CA GLU A 9 -0.21 -19.19 -1.66
C GLU A 9 -0.89 -20.51 -1.99
N LYS A 10 -1.27 -20.68 -3.26
CA LYS A 10 -1.93 -21.91 -3.70
C LYS A 10 -0.88 -23.05 -3.80
N PRO A 11 -0.97 -24.12 -3.01
CA PRO A 11 -0.02 -25.23 -3.10
C PRO A 11 -0.14 -25.96 -4.45
N LYS A 12 0.97 -26.45 -5.00
CA LYS A 12 0.98 -27.18 -6.28
C LYS A 12 0.10 -28.43 -6.17
N GLY A 13 -0.89 -28.55 -7.05
CA GLY A 13 -1.77 -29.72 -7.15
C GLY A 13 -2.89 -29.79 -6.10
N ARG A 14 -3.12 -28.75 -5.29
CA ARG A 14 -4.24 -28.67 -4.33
C ARG A 14 -4.92 -27.31 -4.38
N ASP A 15 -6.23 -27.30 -4.17
CA ASP A 15 -7.00 -26.06 -4.05
C ASP A 15 -6.91 -25.46 -2.64
N LEU A 16 -6.94 -24.13 -2.58
CA LEU A 16 -7.12 -23.40 -1.33
C LEU A 16 -8.45 -23.79 -0.70
N THR A 17 -8.42 -24.04 0.60
CA THR A 17 -9.62 -24.26 1.41
C THR A 17 -10.53 -23.02 1.37
N GLN A 18 -11.83 -23.21 1.67
CA GLN A 18 -12.76 -22.07 1.70
C GLN A 18 -12.34 -20.99 2.71
N TYR A 19 -11.77 -21.41 3.84
CA TYR A 19 -11.24 -20.51 4.86
C TYR A 19 -10.05 -19.68 4.33
N GLU A 20 -9.07 -20.31 3.69
CA GLU A 20 -7.92 -19.60 3.10
C GLU A 20 -8.35 -18.65 1.97
N LYS A 21 -9.33 -19.05 1.15
CA LYS A 21 -9.92 -18.18 0.12
C LYS A 21 -10.59 -16.95 0.75
N HIS A 22 -11.30 -17.12 1.85
CA HIS A 22 -11.93 -16.02 2.58
C HIS A 22 -10.87 -15.05 3.14
N LEU A 23 -9.81 -15.56 3.77
CA LEU A 23 -8.70 -14.74 4.25
C LEU A 23 -8.01 -13.98 3.12
N ASN A 24 -7.75 -14.64 1.99
CA ASN A 24 -7.18 -13.99 0.80
C ASN A 24 -8.08 -12.88 0.25
N LYS A 25 -9.41 -13.06 0.30
CA LYS A 25 -10.37 -12.02 -0.10
C LYS A 25 -10.29 -10.80 0.82
N LEU A 26 -10.19 -11.00 2.14
CA LEU A 26 -10.02 -9.92 3.10
C LEU A 26 -8.71 -9.15 2.86
N ILE A 27 -7.58 -9.87 2.73
CA ILE A 27 -6.26 -9.28 2.47
C ILE A 27 -6.26 -8.51 1.15
N SER A 28 -6.84 -9.08 0.10
CA SER A 28 -6.97 -8.41 -1.21
C SER A 28 -7.79 -7.12 -1.11
N GLY A 29 -8.90 -7.12 -0.37
CA GLY A 29 -9.71 -5.92 -0.16
C GLY A 29 -8.95 -4.79 0.54
N ILE A 30 -8.09 -5.12 1.51
CA ILE A 30 -7.21 -4.15 2.17
C ILE A 30 -6.17 -3.61 1.18
N ARG A 31 -5.54 -4.49 0.40
CA ARG A 31 -4.53 -4.11 -0.60
C ARG A 31 -5.05 -3.12 -1.62
N VAL A 32 -6.28 -3.32 -2.13
CA VAL A 32 -6.90 -2.39 -3.09
C VAL A 32 -6.99 -0.98 -2.51
N LYS A 33 -7.38 -0.83 -1.23
CA LYS A 33 -7.42 0.49 -0.57
C LYS A 33 -6.03 1.10 -0.45
N VAL A 34 -5.03 0.31 -0.08
CA VAL A 34 -3.63 0.77 0.03
C VAL A 34 -3.08 1.20 -1.33
N GLU A 35 -3.31 0.42 -2.39
CA GLU A 35 -2.88 0.74 -3.76
C GLU A 35 -3.53 2.04 -4.26
N HIS A 36 -4.83 2.24 -3.98
CA HIS A 36 -5.50 3.51 -4.26
C HIS A 36 -4.91 4.68 -3.45
N ALA A 37 -4.58 4.47 -2.18
CA ALA A 37 -3.97 5.50 -1.36
C ALA A 37 -2.59 5.91 -1.90
N ILE A 38 -1.73 4.94 -2.23
CA ILE A 38 -0.41 5.18 -2.83
C ILE A 38 -0.55 5.89 -4.19
N GLY A 39 -1.51 5.48 -5.00
CA GLY A 39 -1.83 6.18 -6.26
C GLY A 39 -2.27 7.63 -6.03
N GLY A 40 -3.03 7.89 -4.98
CA GLY A 40 -3.49 9.21 -4.58
C GLY A 40 -2.37 10.15 -4.13
N VAL A 41 -1.34 9.63 -3.44
CA VAL A 41 -0.16 10.41 -3.02
C VAL A 41 0.54 11.06 -4.23
N LYS A 42 0.50 10.44 -5.42
CA LYS A 42 1.08 11.01 -6.64
C LYS A 42 0.34 12.26 -7.15
N ARG A 43 -0.79 12.68 -6.55
CA ARG A 43 -1.39 13.99 -6.82
C ARG A 43 -0.49 15.14 -6.37
N PHE A 44 0.39 14.90 -5.39
CA PHE A 44 1.41 15.86 -5.01
C PHE A 44 2.50 15.88 -6.09
N GLY A 45 2.58 16.99 -6.84
CA GLY A 45 3.54 17.18 -7.93
C GLY A 45 5.00 16.93 -7.53
N ILE A 46 5.30 17.13 -6.24
CA ILE A 46 6.62 16.87 -5.64
C ILE A 46 7.00 15.38 -5.63
N VAL A 47 6.02 14.47 -5.52
CA VAL A 47 6.20 13.00 -5.56
C VAL A 47 6.05 12.45 -6.98
N SER A 48 5.26 13.11 -7.85
CA SER A 48 5.06 12.65 -9.23
C SER A 48 6.20 13.02 -10.18
N ASN A 49 6.81 14.18 -9.99
CA ASN A 49 7.85 14.67 -10.88
C ASN A 49 9.24 14.20 -10.45
N ILE A 50 10.20 14.32 -11.36
CA ILE A 50 11.61 14.07 -11.07
C ILE A 50 12.05 14.98 -9.93
N PHE A 51 12.34 14.37 -8.78
CA PHE A 51 12.89 15.05 -7.62
C PHE A 51 14.33 15.45 -7.92
N ARG A 52 14.57 16.77 -8.06
CA ARG A 52 15.88 17.32 -8.46
C ARG A 52 16.78 17.68 -7.27
N ASN A 53 16.24 17.61 -6.06
CA ASN A 53 17.03 17.95 -4.89
C ASN A 53 18.02 16.82 -4.58
N LYS A 54 19.29 17.18 -4.35
CA LYS A 54 20.39 16.23 -4.13
C LYS A 54 20.71 15.99 -2.65
N THR A 55 19.90 16.53 -1.74
CA THR A 55 20.07 16.30 -0.31
C THR A 55 19.63 14.89 0.03
N ASP A 56 20.54 14.14 0.63
CA ASP A 56 20.32 12.76 1.06
C ASP A 56 19.14 12.66 2.04
N GLY A 57 18.24 11.69 1.79
CA GLY A 57 17.07 11.39 2.62
C GLY A 57 15.94 12.44 2.56
N LEU A 58 16.03 13.46 1.71
CA LEU A 58 14.93 14.42 1.53
C LEU A 58 13.78 13.80 0.73
N ASP A 59 14.06 12.89 -0.19
CA ASP A 59 13.08 12.16 -0.98
C ASP A 59 12.21 11.25 -0.11
N ASP A 60 12.80 10.50 0.81
CA ASP A 60 12.08 9.69 1.80
C ASP A 60 11.18 10.56 2.70
N LYS A 61 11.70 11.68 3.21
CA LYS A 61 10.92 12.62 4.04
C LYS A 61 9.74 13.22 3.28
N VAL A 62 9.95 13.61 2.03
CA VAL A 62 8.89 14.15 1.18
C VAL A 62 7.81 13.10 0.94
N MET A 63 8.20 11.84 0.71
CA MET A 63 7.27 10.74 0.56
C MET A 63 6.47 10.49 1.84
N GLU A 64 7.12 10.49 3.01
CA GLU A 64 6.47 10.31 4.32
C GLU A 64 5.43 11.40 4.59
N ILE A 65 5.82 12.67 4.41
CA ILE A 65 4.91 13.82 4.59
C ILE A 65 3.73 13.73 3.62
N SER A 66 3.98 13.41 2.35
CA SER A 66 2.93 13.31 1.34
C SER A 66 1.95 12.16 1.62
N CYS A 67 2.45 11.02 2.13
CA CYS A 67 1.60 9.93 2.61
C CYS A 67 0.74 10.37 3.80
N GLY A 68 1.33 11.07 4.77
CA GLY A 68 0.60 11.59 5.94
C GLY A 68 -0.53 12.55 5.54
N LEU A 69 -0.24 13.50 4.64
CA LEU A 69 -1.23 14.45 4.12
C LEU A 69 -2.37 13.74 3.40
N TRP A 70 -2.06 12.75 2.56
CA TRP A 70 -3.09 11.98 1.85
C TRP A 70 -3.95 11.16 2.80
N ASN A 71 -3.35 10.50 3.79
CA ASN A 71 -4.08 9.75 4.80
C ASN A 71 -5.01 10.65 5.63
N TYR A 72 -4.56 11.85 5.99
CA TYR A 72 -5.40 12.85 6.66
C TYR A 72 -6.58 13.29 5.77
N HIS A 73 -6.35 13.48 4.47
CA HIS A 73 -7.41 13.81 3.52
C HIS A 73 -8.45 12.68 3.39
N LEU A 74 -8.01 11.42 3.33
CA LEU A 74 -8.90 10.25 3.27
C LEU A 74 -9.71 10.05 4.56
N LEU A 75 -9.22 10.52 5.71
CA LEU A 75 -9.94 10.47 6.98
C LEU A 75 -10.94 11.61 7.15
N SER A 76 -10.73 12.74 6.47
CA SER A 76 -11.55 13.96 6.59
C SER A 76 -12.62 14.10 5.49
N SER A 77 -12.60 13.24 4.47
CA SER A 77 -13.59 13.18 3.39
C SER A 77 -14.62 12.09 3.64
#